data_AF-A0A2N1DC67-F1
#
_entry.id   AF-A0A2N1DC67-F1
#
_cell.length_a   1.000
_cell.length_b   1.000
_cell.length_c   1.000
_cell.angle_alpha   90.00
_cell.angle_beta   90.00
_cell.angle_gamma   90.00
#
_symmetry.space_group_name_H-M   'P 1'
#
loop_
_entity.id
_entity.type
_entity.pdbx_description
1 polymer ?
#
loop_
_entity_poly.entity_id
_entity_poly.type
_entity_poly.pdbx_seq_one_letter_code
_entity_poly.pdbx_strand_id
1 'polypeptide(L)'
;MAVKNLSLLAAIALSGCAVFAPIEDMVTLDEQTQDTELSQNVDDGSTLASSVSFQKEFKKDELAIGTKLKQNNQNSQEHDINYYVRSLMQDLVANLQYVNSTTPVAIVSFVMLDSDYNDSNLLGIQIAESLIHEVHKFGIPVIDFKTTGFIRVTEQGDFAFSKDYEDFTGDMPARYIVGGTMLKHTDGYLINARIVGVKSQAVVASAQSFIPNSVSDPILMMSTSPKSSNRNENVQLGRVAFPLDFDSSLVTQKNEDLMNRSQPMDNIAKHSSSNNVSLIQE
;
A
#
# COMPACT_ATOMS: atom_id res chain seq x y z
N MET A 1 -6.85 -37.78 63.60
CA MET A 1 -6.93 -36.52 64.37
C MET A 1 -5.63 -35.78 64.12
N ALA A 2 -5.55 -34.51 63.76
CA ALA A 2 -6.52 -33.51 63.42
C ALA A 2 -5.76 -32.36 62.70
N VAL A 3 -6.43 -31.74 61.73
CA VAL A 3 -6.45 -30.28 61.40
C VAL A 3 -5.13 -29.67 60.87
N LYS A 4 -4.98 -29.37 59.56
CA LYS A 4 -5.52 -28.27 58.72
C LYS A 4 -5.02 -26.85 59.08
N ASN A 5 -4.59 -26.14 58.02
CA ASN A 5 -4.83 -24.71 57.75
C ASN A 5 -3.93 -23.72 58.53
N LEU A 6 -3.49 -22.56 58.04
CA LEU A 6 -3.77 -21.71 56.87
C LEU A 6 -2.96 -20.41 57.07
N SER A 7 -2.81 -19.58 56.01
CA SER A 7 -2.47 -18.14 56.00
C SER A 7 -0.96 -17.77 56.09
N LEU A 8 -0.42 -16.75 55.40
CA LEU A 8 -0.86 -15.78 54.38
C LEU A 8 0.36 -14.89 54.00
N LEU A 9 0.31 -14.33 52.79
CA LEU A 9 1.06 -13.22 52.16
C LEU A 9 2.14 -12.42 52.92
N ALA A 10 3.17 -12.01 52.16
CA ALA A 10 3.58 -10.61 51.85
C ALA A 10 5.10 -10.58 51.54
N ALA A 11 5.71 -9.80 50.65
CA ALA A 11 5.32 -8.86 49.60
C ALA A 11 6.63 -8.58 48.82
N ILE A 12 6.64 -8.65 47.49
CA ILE A 12 7.79 -8.20 46.67
C ILE A 12 7.50 -6.75 46.30
N ALA A 13 8.19 -5.81 46.94
CA ALA A 13 8.12 -4.40 46.58
C ALA A 13 9.03 -4.13 45.37
N LEU A 14 8.39 -3.80 44.25
CA LEU A 14 8.99 -3.03 43.15
C LEU A 14 9.09 -1.56 43.56
N SER A 15 10.26 -0.96 43.42
CA SER A 15 10.40 0.50 43.25
C SER A 15 11.77 0.85 42.65
N GLY A 16 11.84 0.88 41.31
CA GLY A 16 12.86 1.62 40.58
C GLY A 16 12.23 2.90 40.03
N CYS A 17 12.49 4.04 40.66
CA CYS A 17 12.06 5.35 40.18
C CYS A 17 13.04 5.86 39.12
N ALA A 18 12.57 6.14 37.91
CA ALA A 18 13.27 7.01 36.96
C ALA A 18 12.79 8.45 37.20
N VAL A 19 13.72 9.33 37.58
CA VAL A 19 13.49 10.77 37.69
C VAL A 19 13.85 11.40 36.35
N PHE A 20 12.87 11.99 35.67
CA PHE A 20 13.06 12.87 34.53
C PHE A 20 12.66 14.27 35.00
N ALA A 21 13.61 15.19 35.07
CA ALA A 21 13.35 16.61 35.32
C ALA A 21 13.19 17.34 33.97
N PRO A 22 12.33 18.36 33.86
CA PRO A 22 12.20 19.16 32.66
C PRO A 22 13.29 20.24 32.65
N ILE A 23 13.84 20.53 31.47
CA ILE A 23 14.67 21.72 31.24
C ILE A 23 13.92 22.57 30.21
N GLU A 24 13.40 23.71 30.66
CA GLU A 24 12.99 24.83 29.81
C GLU A 24 14.19 25.76 29.58
N ASP A 25 14.30 26.22 28.32
CA ASP A 25 14.97 27.41 27.80
C ASP A 25 16.38 27.81 28.25
N MET A 26 17.35 27.74 27.32
CA MET A 26 18.23 28.87 26.99
C MET A 26 19.14 28.61 25.76
N VAL A 27 18.94 29.45 24.72
CA VAL A 27 19.97 30.27 24.06
C VAL A 27 20.85 29.68 22.91
N THR A 28 20.66 30.35 21.77
CA THR A 28 21.58 30.73 20.67
C THR A 28 22.09 29.73 19.64
N LEU A 29 21.71 30.04 18.38
CA LEU A 29 22.54 30.23 17.19
C LEU A 29 23.80 29.36 17.09
N ASP A 30 23.75 28.37 16.18
CA ASP A 30 24.72 28.40 15.08
C ASP A 30 24.11 27.77 13.82
N GLU A 31 24.04 28.60 12.79
CA GLU A 31 23.72 28.28 11.41
C GLU A 31 25.06 27.89 10.75
N GLN A 32 25.25 26.60 10.47
CA GLN A 32 26.23 26.16 9.48
C GLN A 32 25.59 25.16 8.53
N THR A 33 25.00 25.77 7.50
CA THR A 33 24.84 25.26 6.15
C THR A 33 26.13 24.59 5.67
N GLN A 34 26.04 23.35 5.21
CA GLN A 34 26.97 22.86 4.21
C GLN A 34 26.18 22.13 3.13
N ASP A 35 25.79 22.93 2.15
CA ASP A 35 25.33 22.50 0.85
C ASP A 35 26.33 21.51 0.25
N THR A 36 25.88 20.31 -0.08
CA THR A 36 26.53 19.51 -1.12
C THR A 36 25.66 19.62 -2.35
N GLU A 37 26.05 20.55 -3.23
CA GLU A 37 25.54 20.65 -4.58
C GLU A 37 25.79 19.32 -5.31
N LEU A 38 24.71 18.63 -5.65
CA LEU A 38 24.68 17.76 -6.82
C LEU A 38 23.67 18.39 -7.77
N SER A 39 24.20 19.22 -8.68
CA SER A 39 23.48 19.58 -9.90
C SER A 39 23.02 18.30 -10.58
N GLN A 40 21.72 18.11 -10.67
CA GLN A 40 21.15 17.23 -11.66
C GLN A 40 20.20 18.05 -12.51
N ASN A 41 20.67 18.37 -13.70
CA ASN A 41 19.84 18.67 -14.85
C ASN A 41 18.82 17.53 -14.99
N VAL A 42 17.58 17.78 -14.60
CA VAL A 42 16.47 16.85 -14.84
C VAL A 42 15.75 17.34 -16.09
N ASP A 43 15.90 16.55 -17.15
CA ASP A 43 15.08 16.53 -18.36
C ASP A 43 13.59 16.53 -17.99
N ASP A 44 12.95 17.68 -18.16
CA ASP A 44 11.52 17.94 -17.94
C ASP A 44 10.67 17.03 -18.83
N GLY A 45 10.24 15.87 -18.33
CA GLY A 45 9.26 15.06 -19.08
C GLY A 45 8.98 13.63 -18.67
N SER A 46 9.60 13.05 -17.62
CA SER A 46 9.23 11.68 -17.20
C SER A 46 8.08 11.69 -16.20
N THR A 47 7.04 10.89 -16.47
CA THR A 47 5.87 10.68 -15.59
C THR A 47 6.24 10.15 -14.19
N LEU A 48 7.44 9.59 -14.02
CA LEU A 48 7.98 9.18 -12.73
C LEU A 48 8.53 10.36 -11.92
N ALA A 49 9.17 11.34 -12.54
CA ALA A 49 9.70 12.50 -11.82
C ALA A 49 8.56 13.37 -11.26
N SER A 50 7.47 13.51 -12.02
CA SER A 50 6.27 14.23 -11.59
C SER A 50 5.52 13.51 -10.47
N SER A 51 5.43 12.19 -10.50
CA SER A 51 4.81 11.42 -9.40
C SER A 51 5.66 11.43 -8.12
N VAL A 52 6.99 11.32 -8.21
CA VAL A 52 7.89 11.43 -7.05
C VAL A 52 7.87 12.83 -6.44
N SER A 53 7.87 13.87 -7.28
CA SER A 53 7.79 15.27 -6.82
C SER A 53 6.45 15.57 -6.16
N PHE A 54 5.35 15.09 -6.74
CA PHE A 54 4.01 15.21 -6.15
C PHE A 54 3.92 14.49 -4.80
N GLN A 55 4.46 13.28 -4.67
CA GLN A 55 4.49 12.55 -3.40
C GLN A 55 5.31 13.29 -2.32
N LYS A 56 6.41 13.93 -2.72
CA LYS A 56 7.26 14.70 -1.80
C LYS A 56 6.57 15.97 -1.30
N GLU A 57 5.87 16.67 -2.18
CA GLU A 57 5.10 17.87 -1.84
C GLU A 57 3.90 17.50 -0.95
N PHE A 58 3.15 16.46 -1.32
CA PHE A 58 1.98 16.00 -0.55
C PHE A 58 2.35 15.52 0.87
N LYS A 59 3.45 14.77 1.04
CA LYS A 59 3.92 14.35 2.37
C LYS A 59 4.36 15.53 3.25
N LYS A 60 4.89 16.59 2.64
CA LYS A 60 5.30 17.81 3.34
C LYS A 60 4.07 18.58 3.84
N ASP A 61 3.03 18.65 3.03
CA ASP A 61 1.74 19.26 3.39
C ASP A 61 0.99 18.44 4.45
N GLU A 62 1.00 17.11 4.36
CA GLU A 62 0.40 16.21 5.36
C GLU A 62 1.08 16.34 6.74
N LEU A 63 2.41 16.49 6.78
CA LEU A 63 3.16 16.75 8.02
C LEU A 63 2.83 18.13 8.62
N ALA A 64 2.63 19.14 7.77
CA ALA A 64 2.22 20.48 8.19
C ALA A 64 0.76 20.52 8.73
N ILE A 65 -0.14 19.71 8.18
CA ILE A 65 -1.54 19.58 8.61
C ILE A 65 -1.65 18.71 9.88
N GLY A 66 -0.88 17.62 9.96
CA GLY A 66 -0.90 16.68 11.09
C GLY A 66 -0.45 17.27 12.42
N THR A 67 0.35 18.35 12.39
CA THR A 67 0.81 19.05 13.60
C THR A 67 -0.29 19.95 14.19
N LYS A 68 -1.28 20.40 13.39
CA LYS A 68 -2.36 21.28 13.84
C LYS A 68 -3.59 20.55 14.40
N LEU A 69 -3.68 19.23 14.24
CA LEU A 69 -4.86 18.43 14.65
C LEU A 69 -4.64 17.62 15.94
N LYS A 70 -3.44 17.65 16.53
CA LYS A 70 -3.09 16.84 17.72
C LYS A 70 -3.45 17.44 19.09
N GLN A 71 -4.08 18.61 19.13
CA GLN A 71 -4.53 19.23 20.38
C GLN A 71 -6.04 19.43 20.36
N ASN A 72 -6.81 18.35 20.51
CA ASN A 72 -8.12 18.30 21.19
C ASN A 72 -8.86 17.01 20.82
N ASN A 73 -8.59 15.91 21.53
CA ASN A 73 -9.61 14.95 21.98
C ASN A 73 -8.92 13.74 22.66
N GLN A 74 -8.75 13.84 23.98
CA GLN A 74 -8.66 12.67 24.85
C GLN A 74 -10.09 12.24 25.16
N ASN A 75 -10.69 11.36 24.35
CA ASN A 75 -11.92 10.63 24.69
C ASN A 75 -12.18 9.54 23.66
N SER A 76 -12.15 8.28 24.10
CA SER A 76 -12.47 7.04 23.37
C SER A 76 -11.87 6.92 21.97
N GLN A 77 -10.77 6.16 21.83
CA GLN A 77 -10.31 5.71 20.52
C GLN A 77 -11.38 4.77 19.93
N GLU A 78 -12.32 5.33 19.17
CA GLU A 78 -13.30 4.55 18.43
C GLU A 78 -12.57 3.87 17.27
N HIS A 79 -12.39 2.56 17.38
CA HIS A 79 -11.74 1.77 16.36
C HIS A 79 -12.70 1.54 15.19
N ASP A 80 -12.38 2.10 14.03
CA ASP A 80 -13.10 1.86 12.78
C ASP A 80 -12.67 0.53 12.13
N ILE A 81 -13.29 0.17 11.01
CA ILE A 81 -12.94 -1.05 10.26
C ILE A 81 -11.46 -1.05 9.82
N ASN A 82 -10.91 0.11 9.46
CA ASN A 82 -9.54 0.23 8.98
C ASN A 82 -8.53 -0.07 10.10
N TYR A 83 -8.84 0.27 11.35
CA TYR A 83 -8.02 -0.13 12.49
C TYR A 83 -7.78 -1.64 12.54
N TYR A 84 -8.86 -2.44 12.44
CA TYR A 84 -8.77 -3.90 12.48
C TYR A 84 -8.10 -4.46 11.23
N VAL A 85 -8.40 -3.90 10.05
CA VAL A 85 -7.79 -4.33 8.79
C VAL A 85 -6.30 -4.02 8.75
N ARG A 86 -5.87 -2.87 9.30
CA ARG A 86 -4.47 -2.51 9.42
C ARG A 86 -3.72 -3.46 10.35
N SER A 87 -4.29 -3.82 11.50
CA SER A 87 -3.71 -4.85 12.38
C SER A 87 -3.61 -6.20 11.66
N LEU A 88 -4.67 -6.61 10.96
CA LEU A 88 -4.69 -7.84 10.17
C LEU A 88 -3.59 -7.85 9.09
N MET A 89 -3.37 -6.72 8.41
CA MET A 89 -2.29 -6.57 7.41
C MET A 89 -0.90 -6.62 8.06
N GLN A 90 -0.71 -6.00 9.22
CA GLN A 90 0.54 -6.08 9.97
C GLN A 90 0.89 -7.53 10.33
N ASP A 91 -0.10 -8.30 10.79
CA ASP A 91 0.07 -9.71 11.12
C ASP A 91 0.36 -10.57 9.88
N LEU A 92 -0.29 -10.27 8.73
CA LEU A 92 0.00 -10.94 7.46
C LEU A 92 1.45 -10.72 7.04
N VAL A 93 1.93 -9.49 7.09
CA VAL A 93 3.31 -9.12 6.74
C VAL A 93 4.30 -9.75 7.70
N ALA A 94 4.03 -9.73 9.01
CA ALA A 94 4.92 -10.29 10.02
C ALA A 94 5.20 -11.79 9.81
N ASN A 95 4.25 -12.50 9.18
CA ASN A 95 4.34 -13.93 8.89
C ASN A 95 4.56 -14.23 7.40
N LEU A 96 4.92 -13.23 6.60
CA LEU A 96 5.07 -13.35 5.16
C LEU A 96 6.34 -14.10 4.78
N GLN A 97 6.17 -15.20 4.05
CA GLN A 97 7.27 -15.96 3.48
C GLN A 97 7.23 -15.85 1.95
N TYR A 98 8.38 -15.83 1.29
CA TYR A 98 8.51 -15.93 -0.19
C TYR A 98 7.89 -14.79 -1.03
N VAL A 99 7.16 -13.84 -0.44
CA VAL A 99 6.63 -12.65 -1.12
C VAL A 99 7.55 -11.47 -0.84
N ASN A 100 7.95 -10.76 -1.90
CA ASN A 100 8.77 -9.55 -1.81
C ASN A 100 8.00 -8.33 -2.35
N SER A 101 8.53 -7.13 -2.14
CA SER A 101 7.94 -5.85 -2.57
C SER A 101 7.77 -5.69 -4.08
N THR A 102 8.23 -6.65 -4.88
CA THR A 102 8.09 -6.63 -6.35
C THR A 102 7.05 -7.62 -6.86
N THR A 103 6.39 -8.36 -5.96
CA THR A 103 5.47 -9.43 -6.33
C THR A 103 4.02 -8.93 -6.29
N PRO A 104 3.32 -8.83 -7.43
CA PRO A 104 1.95 -8.34 -7.46
C PRO A 104 0.97 -9.31 -6.80
N VAL A 105 0.06 -8.76 -6.00
CA VAL A 105 -1.00 -9.49 -5.31
C VAL A 105 -2.38 -9.03 -5.75
N ALA A 106 -3.33 -9.95 -5.85
CA ALA A 106 -4.75 -9.63 -6.01
C ALA A 106 -5.47 -9.78 -4.67
N ILE A 107 -6.33 -8.85 -4.29
CA ILE A 107 -7.14 -8.94 -3.07
C ILE A 107 -8.55 -9.37 -3.47
N VAL A 108 -9.03 -10.47 -2.90
CA VAL A 108 -10.39 -10.96 -3.13
C VAL A 108 -11.29 -10.70 -1.92
N SER A 109 -12.60 -10.63 -2.16
CA SER A 109 -13.60 -10.48 -1.10
C SER A 109 -13.53 -11.64 -0.10
N PHE A 110 -13.78 -11.32 1.17
CA PHE A 110 -13.83 -12.33 2.22
C PHE A 110 -15.20 -13.01 2.23
N VAL A 111 -15.23 -14.34 2.23
CA VAL A 111 -16.48 -15.12 2.18
C VAL A 111 -16.90 -15.58 3.58
N MET A 112 -18.18 -15.85 3.77
CA MET A 112 -18.63 -16.46 5.03
C MET A 112 -18.17 -17.92 5.09
N LEU A 113 -17.65 -18.35 6.25
CA LEU A 113 -17.11 -19.69 6.46
C LEU A 113 -18.19 -20.77 6.34
N ASP A 114 -19.44 -20.40 6.65
CA ASP A 114 -20.65 -21.23 6.63
C ASP A 114 -21.49 -21.08 5.36
N SER A 115 -20.94 -20.46 4.29
CA SER A 115 -21.59 -20.34 2.98
C SER A 115 -20.92 -21.18 1.88
N ASP A 116 -21.44 -21.12 0.66
CA ASP A 116 -20.96 -21.84 -0.52
C ASP A 116 -19.74 -21.19 -1.22
N TYR A 117 -19.20 -20.12 -0.63
CA TYR A 117 -18.04 -19.35 -1.10
C TYR A 117 -18.21 -18.64 -2.45
N ASN A 118 -19.43 -18.63 -3.01
CA ASN A 118 -19.72 -17.92 -4.26
C ASN A 118 -20.17 -16.47 -4.03
N ASP A 119 -20.47 -16.11 -2.78
CA ASP A 119 -20.91 -14.76 -2.41
C ASP A 119 -20.23 -14.26 -1.13
N SER A 120 -20.10 -12.94 -1.06
CA SER A 120 -19.54 -12.20 0.06
C SER A 120 -20.51 -11.09 0.46
N ASN A 121 -20.67 -10.90 1.78
CA ASN A 121 -21.49 -9.79 2.27
C ASN A 121 -20.73 -8.46 2.21
N LEU A 122 -21.42 -7.36 2.51
CA LEU A 122 -20.83 -6.02 2.45
C LEU A 122 -19.62 -5.85 3.38
N LEU A 123 -19.59 -6.55 4.53
CA LEU A 123 -18.44 -6.53 5.42
C LEU A 123 -17.21 -7.17 4.76
N GLY A 124 -17.37 -8.33 4.13
CA GLY A 124 -16.27 -9.03 3.47
C GLY A 124 -15.73 -8.30 2.24
N ILE A 125 -16.61 -7.60 1.52
CA ILE A 125 -16.24 -6.68 0.46
C ILE A 125 -15.48 -5.49 1.05
N GLN A 126 -15.99 -4.85 2.10
CA GLN A 126 -15.36 -3.68 2.73
C GLN A 126 -13.96 -4.01 3.27
N ILE A 127 -13.77 -5.19 3.86
CA ILE A 127 -12.44 -5.66 4.31
C ILE A 127 -11.47 -5.76 3.13
N ALA A 128 -11.92 -6.28 1.99
CA ALA A 128 -11.09 -6.37 0.79
C ALA A 128 -10.71 -4.98 0.24
N GLU A 129 -11.64 -4.04 0.18
CA GLU A 129 -11.36 -2.66 -0.23
C GLU A 129 -10.37 -1.96 0.71
N SER A 130 -10.55 -2.12 2.03
CA SER A 130 -9.59 -1.62 3.03
C SER A 130 -8.22 -2.30 2.91
N LEU A 131 -8.16 -3.60 2.58
CA LEU A 131 -6.90 -4.31 2.37
C LEU A 131 -6.18 -3.86 1.10
N ILE A 132 -6.89 -3.54 0.01
CA ILE A 132 -6.27 -2.92 -1.18
C ILE A 132 -5.50 -1.67 -0.76
N HIS A 133 -6.12 -0.80 0.06
CA HIS A 133 -5.47 0.40 0.58
C HIS A 133 -4.25 0.08 1.45
N GLU A 134 -4.39 -0.76 2.47
CA GLU A 134 -3.31 -1.07 3.41
C GLU A 134 -2.14 -1.81 2.74
N VAL A 135 -2.42 -2.73 1.82
CA VAL A 135 -1.40 -3.47 1.07
C VAL A 135 -0.62 -2.53 0.15
N HIS A 136 -1.32 -1.66 -0.59
CA HIS A 136 -0.67 -0.67 -1.45
C HIS A 136 0.16 0.34 -0.63
N LYS A 137 -0.36 0.80 0.51
CA LYS A 137 0.34 1.68 1.45
C LYS A 137 1.61 1.03 2.03
N PHE A 138 1.60 -0.28 2.21
CA PHE A 138 2.76 -1.06 2.64
C PHE A 138 3.84 -1.20 1.54
N GLY A 139 3.53 -0.86 0.28
CA GLY A 139 4.47 -0.91 -0.84
C GLY A 139 4.47 -2.24 -1.59
N ILE A 140 3.45 -3.08 -1.41
CA ILE A 140 3.23 -4.28 -2.22
C ILE A 140 2.36 -3.89 -3.42
N PRO A 141 2.77 -4.19 -4.67
CA PRO A 141 1.95 -3.92 -5.85
C PRO A 141 0.64 -4.68 -5.78
N VAL A 142 -0.47 -3.96 -5.97
CA VAL A 142 -1.83 -4.52 -5.96
C VAL A 142 -2.38 -4.53 -7.37
N ILE A 143 -2.93 -5.68 -7.78
CA ILE A 143 -3.67 -5.84 -9.04
C ILE A 143 -5.17 -5.73 -8.72
N ASP A 144 -5.79 -4.64 -9.15
CA ASP A 144 -7.23 -4.48 -9.11
C ASP A 144 -7.86 -5.08 -10.38
N PHE A 145 -8.15 -6.38 -10.34
CA PHE A 145 -8.75 -7.13 -11.43
C PHE A 145 -10.22 -6.73 -11.73
N LYS A 146 -10.84 -5.89 -10.89
CA LYS A 146 -12.21 -5.39 -11.14
C LYS A 146 -12.21 -4.21 -12.12
N THR A 147 -11.04 -3.64 -12.43
CA THR A 147 -10.90 -2.53 -13.39
C THR A 147 -11.00 -3.05 -14.82
N THR A 148 -11.94 -2.53 -15.60
CA THR A 148 -12.31 -3.08 -16.93
C THR A 148 -11.39 -2.64 -18.07
N GLY A 149 -10.47 -1.71 -17.84
CA GLY A 149 -9.64 -1.12 -18.90
C GLY A 149 -10.38 -0.14 -19.81
N PHE A 150 -11.62 0.25 -19.47
CA PHE A 150 -12.35 1.33 -20.13
C PHE A 150 -13.24 2.08 -19.14
N ILE A 151 -13.58 3.33 -19.47
CA ILE A 151 -14.59 4.11 -18.74
C ILE A 151 -15.92 3.99 -19.48
N ARG A 152 -16.94 3.51 -18.78
CA ARG A 152 -18.34 3.54 -19.22
C ARG A 152 -18.97 4.83 -18.71
N VAL A 153 -19.35 5.71 -19.64
CA VAL A 153 -20.00 7.00 -19.35
C VAL A 153 -21.51 6.82 -19.39
N THR A 154 -22.21 7.19 -18.32
CA THR A 154 -23.69 7.16 -18.24
C THR A 154 -24.23 8.43 -17.59
N GLU A 155 -25.54 8.64 -17.63
CA GLU A 155 -26.19 9.79 -16.97
C GLU A 155 -26.03 9.77 -15.43
N GLN A 156 -25.74 8.60 -14.86
CA GLN A 156 -25.59 8.37 -13.43
C GLN A 156 -24.14 8.47 -12.94
N GLY A 157 -23.19 8.59 -13.88
CA GLY A 157 -21.77 8.73 -13.59
C GLY A 157 -20.87 7.93 -14.52
N ASP A 158 -19.57 7.94 -14.19
CA ASP A 158 -18.53 7.26 -14.94
C ASP A 158 -18.04 6.04 -14.16
N PHE A 159 -17.96 4.90 -14.83
CA PHE A 159 -17.64 3.61 -14.20
C PHE A 159 -16.48 2.93 -14.91
N ALA A 160 -15.43 2.62 -14.17
CA ALA A 160 -14.28 1.83 -14.63
C ALA A 160 -14.18 0.46 -13.94
N PHE A 161 -15.09 0.17 -13.01
CA PHE A 161 -15.14 -1.07 -12.25
C PHE A 161 -16.32 -1.93 -12.68
N SER A 162 -16.10 -3.24 -12.80
CA SER A 162 -17.15 -4.23 -13.04
C SER A 162 -16.99 -5.42 -12.10
N LYS A 163 -18.12 -6.10 -11.87
CA LYS A 163 -18.16 -7.42 -11.25
C LYS A 163 -18.40 -8.53 -12.29
N ASP A 164 -18.66 -8.13 -13.54
CA ASP A 164 -18.87 -9.07 -14.63
C ASP A 164 -17.52 -9.61 -15.10
N TYR A 165 -17.38 -10.93 -15.10
CA TYR A 165 -16.13 -11.57 -15.51
C TYR A 165 -15.88 -11.43 -17.02
N GLU A 166 -16.93 -11.18 -17.81
CA GLU A 166 -16.81 -10.97 -19.26
C GLU A 166 -16.24 -9.59 -19.61
N ASP A 167 -16.26 -8.65 -18.67
CA ASP A 167 -15.64 -7.33 -18.83
C ASP A 167 -14.12 -7.35 -18.59
N PHE A 168 -13.55 -8.48 -18.15
CA PHE A 168 -12.13 -8.60 -17.84
C PHE A 168 -11.35 -9.06 -19.07
N THR A 169 -10.36 -8.27 -19.49
CA THR A 169 -9.52 -8.58 -20.64
C THR A 169 -8.15 -9.11 -20.18
N GLY A 170 -7.78 -10.30 -20.65
CA GLY A 170 -6.42 -10.85 -20.49
C GLY A 170 -6.18 -11.71 -19.25
N ASP A 171 -4.93 -12.16 -19.11
CA ASP A 171 -4.45 -12.94 -17.97
C ASP A 171 -4.19 -12.03 -16.77
N MET A 172 -4.68 -12.39 -15.58
CA MET A 172 -4.38 -11.68 -14.33
C MET A 172 -2.92 -11.95 -13.92
N PRO A 173 -2.01 -10.94 -13.92
CA PRO A 173 -0.58 -11.15 -13.64
C PRO A 173 -0.28 -11.38 -12.15
N ALA A 174 -1.30 -11.41 -11.28
CA ALA A 174 -1.13 -11.62 -9.85
C ALA A 174 -0.53 -13.00 -9.56
N ARG A 175 0.57 -13.01 -8.79
CA ARG A 175 1.25 -14.25 -8.40
C ARG A 175 0.68 -14.85 -7.11
N TYR A 176 0.11 -13.99 -6.28
CA TYR A 176 -0.50 -14.35 -5.01
C TYR A 176 -1.86 -13.69 -4.88
N ILE A 177 -2.72 -14.33 -4.08
CA ILE A 177 -4.03 -13.82 -3.71
C ILE A 177 -4.03 -13.58 -2.20
N VAL A 178 -4.53 -12.41 -1.79
CA VAL A 178 -4.90 -12.10 -0.41
C VAL A 178 -6.40 -12.29 -0.28
N GLY A 179 -6.85 -13.10 0.66
CA GLY A 179 -8.28 -13.29 0.91
C GLY A 179 -8.52 -14.22 2.10
N GLY A 180 -9.78 -14.58 2.32
CA GLY A 180 -10.08 -15.56 3.35
C GLY A 180 -11.54 -15.63 3.76
N THR A 181 -11.78 -16.10 4.98
CA THR A 181 -13.12 -16.50 5.46
C THR A 181 -13.50 -15.76 6.73
N MET A 182 -14.78 -15.49 6.90
CA MET A 182 -15.35 -14.83 8.07
C MET A 182 -16.37 -15.74 8.75
N LEU A 183 -16.40 -15.76 10.07
CA LEU A 183 -17.42 -16.46 10.84
C LEU A 183 -18.17 -15.47 11.72
N LYS A 184 -19.51 -15.49 11.67
CA LYS A 184 -20.31 -14.72 12.61
C LYS A 184 -20.20 -15.34 14.01
N HIS A 185 -19.78 -14.53 14.97
CA HIS A 185 -19.81 -14.80 16.40
C HIS A 185 -20.85 -13.90 17.08
N THR A 186 -21.26 -14.22 18.30
CA THR A 186 -22.25 -13.42 19.05
C THR A 186 -21.83 -11.97 19.18
N ASP A 187 -20.53 -11.72 19.41
CA ASP A 187 -19.98 -10.39 19.69
C ASP A 187 -19.34 -9.70 18.47
N GLY A 188 -19.30 -10.36 17.30
CA GLY A 188 -18.57 -9.83 16.15
C GLY A 188 -18.34 -10.85 15.04
N TYR A 189 -17.30 -10.63 14.24
CA TYR A 189 -16.86 -11.52 13.18
C TYR A 189 -15.43 -11.95 13.39
N LEU A 190 -15.19 -13.26 13.34
CA LEU A 190 -13.85 -13.83 13.30
C LEU A 190 -13.38 -13.87 11.85
N ILE A 191 -12.29 -13.18 11.56
CA ILE A 191 -11.71 -13.05 10.22
C ILE A 191 -10.48 -13.93 10.15
N ASN A 192 -10.39 -14.76 9.12
CA ASN A 192 -9.21 -15.54 8.79
C ASN A 192 -8.71 -15.07 7.44
N ALA A 193 -7.53 -14.46 7.39
CA ALA A 193 -6.89 -14.03 6.16
C ALA A 193 -5.71 -14.93 5.80
N ARG A 194 -5.46 -15.11 4.51
CA ARG A 194 -4.34 -15.89 3.97
C ARG A 194 -3.79 -15.21 2.72
N ILE A 195 -2.49 -15.35 2.53
CA ILE A 195 -1.82 -15.07 1.26
C ILE A 195 -1.47 -16.41 0.64
N VAL A 196 -1.97 -16.67 -0.56
CA VAL A 196 -1.86 -17.97 -1.23
C VAL A 196 -1.21 -17.78 -2.59
N GLY A 197 -0.20 -18.59 -2.90
CA GLY A 197 0.40 -18.61 -4.24
C GLY A 197 -0.58 -19.20 -5.25
N VAL A 198 -0.90 -18.46 -6.32
CA VAL A 198 -1.93 -18.87 -7.30
C VAL A 198 -1.57 -20.21 -7.95
N LYS A 199 -0.31 -20.40 -8.32
CA LYS A 199 0.17 -21.64 -8.97
C LYS A 199 0.50 -22.76 -7.99
N SER A 200 1.13 -22.45 -6.87
CA SER A 200 1.59 -23.46 -5.89
C SER A 200 0.51 -23.88 -4.91
N GLN A 201 -0.56 -23.09 -4.76
CA GLN A 201 -1.58 -23.22 -3.73
C GLN A 201 -1.02 -23.17 -2.29
N ALA A 202 0.24 -22.80 -2.13
CA ALA A 202 0.90 -22.72 -0.83
C ALA A 202 0.39 -21.48 -0.08
N VAL A 203 0.00 -21.68 1.17
CA VAL A 203 -0.24 -20.58 2.11
C VAL A 203 1.11 -20.05 2.55
N VAL A 204 1.41 -18.81 2.18
CA VAL A 204 2.70 -18.16 2.46
C VAL A 204 2.62 -17.10 3.55
N ALA A 205 1.41 -16.72 3.94
CA ALA A 205 1.12 -15.96 5.15
C ALA A 205 -0.30 -16.25 5.62
N SER A 206 -0.56 -16.11 6.91
CA SER A 206 -1.91 -16.10 7.46
C SER A 206 -2.01 -15.17 8.65
N ALA A 207 -3.19 -14.59 8.84
CA ALA A 207 -3.50 -13.78 10.00
C ALA A 207 -4.96 -13.99 10.41
N GLN A 208 -5.25 -13.63 11.66
CA GLN A 208 -6.60 -13.65 12.19
C GLN A 208 -6.90 -12.31 12.84
N SER A 209 -8.16 -11.90 12.77
CA SER A 209 -8.64 -10.70 13.46
C SER A 209 -10.06 -10.92 13.95
N PHE A 210 -10.46 -10.17 14.96
CA PHE A 210 -11.83 -10.15 15.47
C PHE A 210 -12.38 -8.73 15.32
N ILE A 211 -13.46 -8.60 14.57
CA ILE A 211 -14.14 -7.32 14.34
C ILE A 211 -15.41 -7.30 15.19
N PRO A 212 -15.52 -6.43 16.21
CA PRO A 212 -16.70 -6.36 17.05
C PRO A 212 -17.96 -5.89 16.30
N ASN A 213 -19.13 -6.27 16.80
CA ASN A 213 -20.43 -5.83 16.27
C ASN A 213 -20.56 -4.31 16.17
N SER A 214 -20.00 -3.56 17.12
CA SER A 214 -20.01 -2.09 17.12
C SER A 214 -19.39 -1.48 15.84
N VAL A 215 -18.54 -2.23 15.16
CA VAL A 215 -17.85 -1.82 13.93
C VAL A 215 -18.52 -2.45 12.69
N SER A 216 -18.92 -3.72 12.77
CA SER A 216 -19.51 -4.43 11.62
C SER A 216 -20.97 -4.08 11.35
N ASP A 217 -21.76 -3.83 12.39
CA ASP A 217 -23.21 -3.66 12.26
C ASP A 217 -23.59 -2.41 11.45
N PRO A 218 -22.96 -1.24 11.62
CA PRO A 218 -23.22 -0.09 10.76
C PRO A 218 -23.01 -0.37 9.27
N ILE A 219 -21.96 -1.13 8.93
CA ILE A 219 -21.67 -1.55 7.55
C ILE A 219 -22.80 -2.44 7.04
N LEU A 220 -23.19 -3.45 7.82
CA LEU A 220 -24.20 -4.43 7.41
C LEU A 220 -25.61 -3.81 7.33
N MET A 221 -25.97 -2.90 8.22
CA MET A 221 -27.26 -2.21 8.22
C MET A 221 -27.47 -1.38 6.94
N MET A 222 -26.42 -0.73 6.44
CA MET A 222 -26.47 0.05 5.20
C MET A 222 -26.85 -0.82 3.97
N SER A 223 -26.49 -2.11 3.98
CA SER A 223 -26.82 -3.03 2.88
C SER A 223 -28.30 -3.45 2.85
N THR A 224 -29.03 -3.30 3.95
CA THR A 224 -30.41 -3.78 4.10
C THR A 224 -31.49 -2.77 3.71
N SER A 225 -31.10 -1.56 3.28
CA SER A 225 -32.04 -0.54 2.82
C SER A 225 -32.60 -0.88 1.42
N PRO A 226 -33.92 -0.77 1.16
CA PRO A 226 -34.51 -1.17 -0.12
C PRO A 226 -33.96 -0.33 -1.29
N LYS A 227 -33.34 -0.98 -2.27
CA LYS A 227 -32.97 -0.36 -3.55
C LYS A 227 -34.24 -0.13 -4.37
N SER A 228 -34.63 1.12 -4.62
CA SER A 228 -35.74 1.43 -5.53
C SER A 228 -35.36 1.06 -6.96
N SER A 229 -35.77 -0.13 -7.41
CA SER A 229 -35.58 -0.60 -8.78
C SER A 229 -36.80 -0.25 -9.62
N ASN A 230 -36.68 0.77 -10.48
CA ASN A 230 -37.45 0.86 -11.71
C ASN A 230 -36.92 2.00 -12.58
N ARG A 231 -36.02 1.70 -13.53
CA ARG A 231 -35.87 2.47 -14.77
C ARG A 231 -35.43 1.55 -15.90
N ASN A 232 -36.33 1.40 -16.88
CA ASN A 232 -36.00 0.86 -18.19
C ASN A 232 -35.23 1.95 -18.94
N GLU A 233 -33.95 1.74 -19.21
CA GLU A 233 -33.14 2.71 -19.96
C GLU A 233 -32.36 1.99 -21.07
N ASN A 234 -32.92 2.04 -22.28
CA ASN A 234 -32.14 1.94 -23.50
C ASN A 234 -31.33 3.24 -23.64
N VAL A 235 -30.18 3.30 -22.96
CA VAL A 235 -29.24 4.43 -23.08
C VAL A 235 -28.04 3.96 -23.89
N GLN A 236 -27.69 4.75 -24.91
CA GLN A 236 -26.51 4.50 -25.74
C GLN A 236 -25.25 4.74 -24.89
N LEU A 237 -24.63 3.64 -24.45
CA LEU A 237 -23.45 3.66 -23.60
C LEU A 237 -22.22 4.09 -24.41
N GLY A 238 -21.57 5.17 -23.99
CA GLY A 238 -20.23 5.52 -24.48
C GLY A 238 -19.17 4.69 -23.75
N ARG A 239 -18.23 4.08 -24.49
CA ARG A 239 -17.03 3.44 -23.93
C ARG A 239 -15.79 4.23 -24.35
N VAL A 240 -14.96 4.58 -23.38
CA VAL A 240 -13.63 5.18 -23.61
C VAL A 240 -12.58 4.17 -23.15
N ALA A 241 -11.86 3.55 -24.08
CA ALA A 241 -10.85 2.54 -23.75
C ALA A 241 -9.52 3.17 -23.32
N PHE A 242 -8.83 2.53 -22.36
CA PHE A 242 -7.45 2.86 -22.05
C PHE A 242 -6.50 2.16 -23.05
N PRO A 243 -5.37 2.80 -23.42
CA PRO A 243 -4.34 2.12 -24.20
C PRO A 243 -3.82 0.90 -23.44
N LEU A 244 -3.67 -0.25 -24.12
CA LEU A 244 -3.21 -1.51 -23.53
C LEU A 244 -1.69 -1.52 -23.23
N ASP A 245 -0.99 -0.45 -23.59
CA ASP A 245 0.46 -0.42 -23.74
C ASP A 245 1.10 0.51 -22.69
N PHE A 246 0.82 0.30 -21.40
CA PHE A 246 1.66 0.89 -20.34
C PHE A 246 2.72 -0.11 -19.93
N ASP A 247 3.77 -0.17 -20.73
CA ASP A 247 4.90 -1.07 -20.51
C ASP A 247 5.72 -0.63 -19.28
N SER A 248 5.58 -1.39 -18.18
CA SER A 248 6.40 -1.23 -16.97
C SER A 248 7.92 -1.37 -17.23
N SER A 249 8.32 -1.91 -18.39
CA SER A 249 9.72 -2.02 -18.81
C SER A 249 10.33 -0.68 -19.25
N LEU A 250 9.53 0.31 -19.67
CA LEU A 250 10.01 1.65 -20.04
C LEU A 250 10.60 2.43 -18.85
N VAL A 251 10.24 2.05 -17.62
CA VAL A 251 10.86 2.57 -16.39
C VAL A 251 12.26 2.03 -16.18
N THR A 252 12.54 0.82 -16.66
CA THR A 252 13.81 0.13 -16.46
C THR A 252 14.80 0.47 -17.59
N GLN A 253 14.31 0.64 -18.82
CA GLN A 253 15.17 0.78 -19.99
C GLN A 253 15.88 2.15 -20.11
N LYS A 254 15.27 3.25 -19.60
CA LYS A 254 15.94 4.57 -19.58
C LYS A 254 17.13 4.61 -18.59
N ASN A 255 17.20 3.70 -17.61
CA ASN A 255 18.28 3.65 -16.63
C ASN A 255 19.54 2.92 -17.14
N GLU A 256 19.41 2.00 -18.10
CA GLU A 256 20.55 1.29 -18.68
C GLU A 256 21.30 2.15 -19.73
N ASP A 257 20.57 2.91 -20.56
CA ASP A 257 21.17 3.82 -21.55
C ASP A 257 21.90 5.02 -20.89
N LEU A 258 21.51 5.40 -19.66
CA LEU A 258 22.20 6.44 -18.88
C LEU A 258 23.49 5.93 -18.22
N MET A 259 23.57 4.63 -17.86
CA MET A 259 24.80 4.03 -17.33
C MET A 259 25.85 3.76 -18.41
N ASN A 260 25.47 3.57 -19.67
CA ASN A 260 26.43 3.29 -20.75
C ASN A 260 27.01 4.56 -21.41
N ARG A 261 26.47 5.76 -21.11
CA ARG A 261 27.03 7.06 -21.56
C ARG A 261 28.03 7.68 -20.58
N SER A 262 28.26 7.08 -19.41
CA SER A 262 29.20 7.57 -18.38
C SER A 262 30.54 6.81 -18.38
N GLN A 263 31.07 6.49 -19.56
CA GLN A 263 32.49 6.15 -19.75
C GLN A 263 33.25 7.45 -20.11
N PRO A 264 34.30 7.85 -19.37
CA PRO A 264 35.07 9.04 -19.71
C PRO A 264 35.88 8.81 -20.99
N MET A 265 35.70 9.69 -21.97
CA MET A 265 36.54 9.79 -23.16
C MET A 265 37.90 10.40 -22.76
N ASP A 266 38.85 9.57 -22.35
CA ASP A 266 40.26 9.96 -22.31
C ASP A 266 40.81 9.98 -23.74
N ASN A 267 40.74 11.14 -24.38
CA ASN A 267 41.73 11.56 -25.38
C ASN A 267 41.51 13.02 -25.78
N ILE A 268 42.49 13.88 -25.47
CA ILE A 268 43.20 14.77 -26.40
C ILE A 268 44.22 15.56 -25.56
N ALA A 269 45.52 15.32 -25.81
CA ALA A 269 46.54 16.36 -26.03
C ALA A 269 47.95 15.80 -25.84
N LYS A 270 48.52 15.13 -26.85
CA LYS A 270 49.97 15.15 -27.12
C LYS A 270 50.25 15.00 -28.61
N HIS A 271 50.39 16.12 -29.29
CA HIS A 271 51.28 16.21 -30.45
C HIS A 271 52.03 17.54 -30.38
N SER A 272 53.16 17.52 -29.66
CA SER A 272 54.19 18.54 -29.82
C SER A 272 55.11 18.11 -30.96
N SER A 273 55.15 18.93 -32.00
CA SER A 273 56.16 18.86 -33.06
C SER A 273 57.57 18.89 -32.48
N SER A 274 58.41 17.94 -32.89
CA SER A 274 59.86 18.11 -32.89
C SER A 274 60.36 17.97 -34.32
N ASN A 275 61.16 18.96 -34.70
CA ASN A 275 61.90 19.07 -35.94
C ASN A 275 62.69 17.80 -36.25
N ASN A 276 62.80 17.46 -37.54
CA ASN A 276 64.10 17.14 -38.11
C ASN A 276 64.17 17.64 -39.55
N VAL A 277 65.28 18.34 -39.81
CA VAL A 277 65.63 19.04 -41.04
C VAL A 277 66.48 18.13 -41.93
N SER A 278 66.16 18.17 -43.24
CA SER A 278 66.96 17.88 -44.45
C SER A 278 67.67 16.53 -44.64
N LEU A 279 67.51 15.92 -45.82
CA LEU A 279 68.39 16.19 -46.98
C LEU A 279 67.87 15.46 -48.25
N ILE A 280 67.80 16.20 -49.36
CA ILE A 280 67.91 15.68 -50.73
C ILE A 280 69.16 16.35 -51.31
N GLN A 281 70.16 15.57 -51.72
CA GLN A 281 70.91 15.73 -52.98
C GLN A 281 71.99 14.64 -53.12
N GLU A 282 72.00 14.02 -54.30
CA GLU A 282 72.97 13.12 -54.96
C GLU A 282 73.44 11.84 -54.25
#